data_AF-A0A6F8YLZ2-F1
#
_entry.id   AF-A0A6F8YLZ2-F1
#
_cell.length_a   1.000
_cell.length_b   1.000
_cell.length_c   1.000
_cell.angle_alpha   90.00
_cell.angle_beta   90.00
_cell.angle_gamma   90.00
#
_symmetry.space_group_name_H-M   'P 1'
#
loop_
_entity.id
_entity.type
_entity.pdbx_description
1 polymer ?
#
loop_
_entity_poly.entity_id
_entity_poly.type
_entity_poly.pdbx_seq_one_letter_code
_entity_poly.pdbx_strand_id
1 'polypeptide(L)'
;MIRRRFVVAQDTPVVVGRAPEQGGIMLGQWLSEEARRWISRSHVRFEMRGSEVVAQDVSTNGTGVRPGGSMDEAERVTLKRQTRVLSPGDLIELYPGVHVGKARTLTSAAPLSAVSVMAEAPTLSMRILER
;
A
#
# COMPACT_ATOMS: atom_id res chain seq x y z
N MET A 1 -8.84 -6.53 -10.16
CA MET A 1 -7.76 -6.58 -9.15
C MET A 1 -6.53 -7.21 -9.78
N ILE A 2 -5.34 -6.63 -9.62
CA ILE A 2 -4.09 -7.19 -10.15
C ILE A 2 -3.28 -7.74 -8.97
N ARG A 3 -2.80 -8.97 -9.10
CA ARG A 3 -1.96 -9.63 -8.11
C ARG A 3 -0.70 -10.15 -8.79
N ARG A 4 0.46 -9.83 -8.23
CA ARG A 4 1.76 -10.35 -8.69
C ARG A 4 2.50 -10.93 -7.52
N ARG A 5 3.16 -12.07 -7.74
CA ARG A 5 4.05 -12.69 -6.77
C ARG A 5 5.48 -12.50 -7.24
N PHE A 6 6.38 -12.35 -6.29
CA PHE A 6 7.81 -12.31 -6.50
C PHE A 6 8.50 -12.98 -5.31
N VAL A 7 9.74 -13.37 -5.51
CA VAL A 7 10.56 -14.07 -4.50
C VAL A 7 11.56 -13.07 -3.93
N VAL A 8 11.78 -13.11 -2.62
CA VAL A 8 12.87 -12.39 -1.95
C VAL A 8 13.85 -13.46 -1.45
N ALA A 9 15.11 -13.39 -1.87
CA ALA A 9 16.15 -14.32 -1.49
C ALA A 9 17.19 -13.63 -0.58
N GLN A 10 17.99 -14.41 0.15
CA GLN A 10 18.97 -13.93 1.13
C GLN A 10 19.96 -12.92 0.55
N ASP A 11 20.46 -13.20 -0.65
CA ASP A 11 21.47 -12.35 -1.31
C ASP A 11 20.90 -11.53 -2.47
N THR A 12 19.58 -11.51 -2.63
CA THR A 12 18.92 -10.77 -3.72
C THR A 12 17.76 -9.94 -3.18
N PRO A 13 18.07 -8.75 -2.66
CA PRO A 13 17.05 -7.81 -2.22
C PRO A 13 16.22 -7.31 -3.40
N VAL A 14 14.91 -7.17 -3.16
CA VAL A 14 13.95 -6.79 -4.20
C VAL A 14 13.42 -5.40 -3.91
N VAL A 15 13.54 -4.51 -4.88
CA VAL A 15 12.96 -3.16 -4.81
C VAL A 15 11.61 -3.15 -5.51
N VAL A 16 10.60 -2.63 -4.85
CA VAL A 16 9.27 -2.40 -5.40
C VAL A 16 9.01 -0.91 -5.50
N GLY A 17 8.43 -0.47 -6.62
CA GLY A 17 8.05 0.93 -6.82
C GLY A 17 7.42 1.15 -8.19
N ARG A 18 7.19 2.42 -8.55
CA ARG A 18 6.51 2.71 -9.83
C ARG A 18 7.36 2.36 -11.05
N ALA A 19 8.68 2.46 -10.93
CA ALA A 19 9.63 2.24 -12.01
C ALA A 19 11.03 2.05 -11.40
N PRO A 20 11.27 0.92 -10.71
CA PRO A 20 12.57 0.62 -10.13
C PRO A 20 13.61 0.35 -11.23
N GLU A 21 14.88 0.43 -10.86
CA GLU A 21 16.00 0.00 -11.71
C GLU A 21 15.92 -1.51 -12.02
N GLN A 22 16.82 -2.01 -12.88
CA GLN A 22 16.82 -3.41 -13.33
C GLN A 22 16.73 -4.41 -12.15
N GLY A 23 15.87 -5.42 -12.31
CA GLY A 23 15.63 -6.46 -11.30
C GLY A 23 14.54 -6.13 -10.26
N GLY A 24 13.99 -4.92 -10.25
CA GLY A 24 12.89 -4.54 -9.36
C GLY A 24 11.48 -4.94 -9.84
N ILE A 25 10.51 -4.87 -8.94
CA ILE A 25 9.09 -5.07 -9.24
C ILE A 25 8.45 -3.74 -9.61
N MET A 26 8.22 -3.58 -10.91
CA MET A 26 7.56 -2.41 -11.47
C MET A 26 6.05 -2.47 -11.28
N LEU A 27 5.49 -1.45 -10.61
CA LEU A 27 4.05 -1.29 -10.43
C LEU A 27 3.41 -0.30 -11.41
N GLY A 28 4.19 0.60 -12.02
CA GLY A 28 3.69 1.81 -12.68
C GLY A 28 2.64 1.62 -13.77
N GLN A 29 2.62 0.46 -14.43
CA GLN A 29 1.63 0.12 -15.45
C GLN A 29 0.24 -0.21 -14.90
N TRP A 30 0.11 -0.44 -13.59
CA TRP A 30 -1.15 -0.79 -12.91
C TRP A 30 -1.64 0.29 -11.96
N LEU A 31 -0.91 1.40 -11.85
CA LEU A 31 -1.25 2.49 -10.95
C LEU A 31 -2.13 3.51 -11.67
N SER A 32 -3.08 4.10 -10.93
CA SER A 32 -3.70 5.37 -11.33
C SER A 32 -2.64 6.48 -11.41
N GLU A 33 -2.99 7.59 -12.05
CA GLU A 33 -2.07 8.72 -12.18
C GLU A 33 -1.66 9.29 -10.81
N GLU A 34 -2.60 9.41 -9.88
CA GLU A 34 -2.36 9.87 -8.51
C GLU A 34 -1.39 8.95 -7.77
N ALA A 35 -1.67 7.65 -7.77
CA ALA A 35 -0.80 6.66 -7.14
C ALA A 35 0.59 6.63 -7.80
N ARG A 36 0.67 6.83 -9.12
CA ARG A 36 1.93 6.90 -9.86
C ARG A 36 2.73 8.17 -9.53
N ARG A 37 2.08 9.30 -9.22
CA ARG A 37 2.76 10.52 -8.74
C ARG A 37 3.22 10.37 -7.29
N TRP A 38 2.45 9.65 -6.46
CA TRP A 38 2.77 9.42 -5.06
C TRP A 38 3.88 8.39 -4.85
N ILE A 39 3.84 7.25 -5.56
CA ILE A 39 4.78 6.15 -5.35
C ILE A 39 6.12 6.46 -6.02
N SER A 40 7.19 6.59 -5.23
CA SER A 40 8.56 6.72 -5.72
C SER A 40 8.98 5.61 -6.71
N ARG A 41 9.94 5.94 -7.60
CA ARG A 41 10.51 5.00 -8.60
C ARG A 41 10.97 3.70 -7.93
N SER A 42 11.81 3.85 -6.92
CA SER A 42 12.12 2.88 -5.88
C SER A 42 11.40 3.32 -4.61
N HIS A 43 10.53 2.49 -4.04
CA HIS A 43 9.67 2.89 -2.93
C HIS A 43 9.95 2.10 -1.66
N VAL A 44 9.96 0.78 -1.76
CA VAL A 44 10.28 -0.12 -0.65
C VAL A 44 11.27 -1.17 -1.12
N ARG A 45 12.27 -1.46 -0.29
CA ARG A 45 13.23 -2.54 -0.49
C ARG A 45 12.91 -3.68 0.46
N PHE A 46 12.82 -4.88 -0.07
CA PHE A 46 12.69 -6.11 0.70
C PHE A 46 13.99 -6.89 0.67
N GLU A 47 14.38 -7.42 1.83
CA GLU A 47 15.52 -8.31 1.96
C GLU A 47 15.20 -9.42 2.96
N MET A 48 15.91 -10.54 2.84
CA MET A 48 15.83 -11.63 3.80
C MET A 48 16.98 -11.47 4.79
N ARG A 49 16.67 -11.47 6.10
CA ARG A 49 17.66 -11.55 7.18
C ARG A 49 17.44 -12.85 7.94
N GLY A 50 18.24 -13.87 7.64
CA GLY A 50 17.94 -15.24 8.09
C GLY A 50 16.63 -15.72 7.47
N SER A 51 15.66 -16.10 8.30
CA SER A 51 14.31 -16.49 7.88
C SER A 51 13.31 -15.34 7.83
N GLU A 52 13.71 -14.13 8.23
CA GLU A 52 12.84 -12.98 8.37
C GLU A 52 12.83 -12.14 7.09
N VAL A 53 11.64 -11.66 6.69
CA VAL A 53 11.52 -10.67 5.62
C VAL A 53 11.58 -9.29 6.26
N VAL A 54 12.45 -8.45 5.75
CA VAL A 54 12.67 -7.09 6.23
C VAL A 54 12.28 -6.10 5.15
N ALA A 55 11.46 -5.12 5.49
CA ALA A 55 11.08 -4.00 4.63
C ALA A 55 11.82 -2.74 5.04
N GLN A 56 12.41 -2.05 4.08
CA GLN A 56 13.04 -0.75 4.25
C GLN A 56 12.33 0.26 3.36
N ASP A 57 11.87 1.35 3.96
CA ASP A 57 11.33 2.48 3.22
C ASP A 57 12.46 3.27 2.55
N VAL A 58 12.40 3.39 1.23
CA VAL A 58 13.34 4.21 0.42
C VAL A 58 12.62 5.33 -0.33
N SER A 59 11.34 5.54 -0.01
CA SER A 59 10.44 6.44 -0.72
C SER A 59 10.53 7.90 -0.27
N THR A 60 10.02 8.80 -1.09
CA THR A 60 9.91 10.23 -0.76
C THR A 60 8.74 10.50 0.19
N ASN A 61 7.58 9.88 -0.07
CA ASN A 61 6.33 10.18 0.64
C ASN A 61 6.07 9.28 1.85
N GLY A 62 6.94 8.30 2.09
CA GLY A 62 6.85 7.35 3.18
C GLY A 62 6.09 6.08 2.82
N THR A 63 6.46 5.00 3.49
CA THR A 63 5.80 3.69 3.40
C THR A 63 4.98 3.43 4.67
N GLY A 64 3.77 2.90 4.52
CA GLY A 64 2.92 2.42 5.62
C GLY A 64 3.10 0.93 5.91
N VAL A 65 2.85 0.53 7.15
CA VAL A 65 2.74 -0.85 7.60
C VAL A 65 1.38 -0.99 8.26
N ARG A 66 0.66 -2.02 7.88
CA ARG A 66 -0.61 -2.46 8.46
C ARG A 66 -0.35 -3.74 9.25
N PRO A 67 -0.12 -3.66 10.58
CA PRO A 67 0.17 -4.82 11.42
C PRO A 67 -0.97 -5.84 11.33
N GLY A 68 -0.64 -7.12 11.15
CA GLY A 68 -1.65 -8.18 11.02
C GLY A 68 -2.60 -8.03 9.82
N GLY A 69 -2.35 -7.05 8.93
CA GLY A 69 -3.19 -6.74 7.79
C GLY A 69 -4.40 -5.87 8.11
N SER A 70 -4.42 -5.21 9.27
CA SER A 70 -5.51 -4.33 9.68
C SER A 70 -5.71 -3.15 8.72
N MET A 71 -6.97 -2.90 8.36
CA MET A 71 -7.37 -1.75 7.55
C MET A 71 -7.79 -0.55 8.40
N ASP A 72 -7.69 -0.65 9.73
CA ASP A 72 -7.84 0.49 10.63
C ASP A 72 -6.66 1.45 10.44
N GLU A 73 -6.96 2.73 10.22
CA GLU A 73 -5.96 3.77 10.04
C GLU A 73 -5.25 4.11 11.36
N ALA A 74 -5.90 3.93 12.50
CA ALA A 74 -5.29 4.16 13.82
C ALA A 74 -4.16 3.15 14.10
N GLU A 75 -4.22 1.96 13.50
CA GLU A 75 -3.21 0.91 13.65
C GLU A 75 -2.07 1.02 12.61
N ARG A 76 -2.21 1.90 11.62
CA ARG A 76 -1.22 2.06 10.55
C ARG A 76 0.05 2.74 11.07
N VAL A 77 1.18 2.06 10.90
CA VAL A 77 2.50 2.57 11.30
C VAL A 77 3.25 3.09 10.07
N THR A 78 3.83 4.28 10.15
CA THR A 78 4.64 4.84 9.05
C THR A 78 6.13 4.58 9.27
N LEU A 79 6.83 4.08 8.24
CA LEU A 79 8.26 3.76 8.31
C LEU A 79 9.19 4.96 8.07
N LYS A 80 8.86 5.93 7.20
CA LYS A 80 9.67 7.15 6.94
C LYS A 80 11.20 6.92 6.97
N ARG A 81 11.72 6.18 5.99
CA ARG A 81 13.15 5.80 5.86
C ARG A 81 13.69 4.80 6.89
N GLN A 82 12.83 4.24 7.74
CA GLN A 82 13.21 3.18 8.67
C GLN A 82 13.03 1.79 8.05
N THR A 83 13.56 0.81 8.77
CA THR A 83 13.50 -0.60 8.47
C THR A 83 12.61 -1.31 9.49
N ARG A 84 11.82 -2.29 9.03
CA ARG A 84 10.97 -3.12 9.90
C ARG A 84 10.98 -4.57 9.46
N VAL A 85 11.06 -5.46 10.44
CA VAL A 85 10.86 -6.90 10.26
C VAL A 85 9.37 -7.19 10.12
N LEU A 86 8.98 -7.97 9.10
CA LEU A 86 7.59 -8.25 8.79
C LEU A 86 7.10 -9.53 9.45
N SER A 87 6.07 -9.39 10.27
CA SER A 87 5.31 -10.54 10.78
C SER A 87 4.54 -11.22 9.65
N PRO A 88 4.15 -12.50 9.81
CA PRO A 88 3.38 -13.21 8.79
C PRO A 88 2.11 -12.47 8.33
N GLY A 89 1.41 -11.78 9.22
CA GLY A 89 0.18 -11.05 8.90
C GLY A 89 0.37 -9.65 8.30
N ASP A 90 1.58 -9.08 8.35
CA ASP A 90 1.77 -7.66 8.03
C ASP A 90 1.60 -7.36 6.54
N LEU A 91 0.99 -6.21 6.25
CA LEU A 91 0.95 -5.64 4.90
C LEU A 91 1.74 -4.33 4.88
N ILE A 92 2.55 -4.16 3.84
CA ILE A 92 3.15 -2.89 3.48
C ILE A 92 2.19 -2.13 2.57
N GLU A 93 1.94 -0.86 2.86
CA GLU A 93 1.10 0.03 2.05
C GLU A 93 1.96 1.15 1.43
N LEU A 94 1.98 1.20 0.10
CA LEU A 94 2.72 2.22 -0.66
C LEU A 94 1.82 3.45 -1.00
N TYR A 95 0.52 3.19 -1.08
CA TYR A 95 -0.57 4.13 -1.37
C TYR A 95 -1.87 3.43 -0.95
N PRO A 96 -2.95 4.15 -0.58
CA PRO A 96 -4.24 3.52 -0.28
C PRO A 96 -4.67 2.52 -1.38
N GLY A 97 -4.85 1.25 -1.00
CA GLY A 97 -5.21 0.16 -1.91
C GLY A 97 -4.04 -0.49 -2.69
N VAL A 98 -2.80 -0.05 -2.47
CA VAL A 98 -1.59 -0.65 -3.05
C VAL A 98 -0.76 -1.30 -1.95
N HIS A 99 -0.93 -2.62 -1.81
CA HIS A 99 -0.32 -3.40 -0.74
C HIS A 99 0.69 -4.43 -1.24
N VAL A 100 1.68 -4.72 -0.40
CA VAL A 100 2.63 -5.82 -0.55
C VAL A 100 2.70 -6.58 0.77
N GLY A 101 2.57 -7.89 0.74
CA GLY A 101 2.63 -8.72 1.95
C GLY A 101 3.15 -10.12 1.64
N LYS A 102 3.35 -10.93 2.68
CA LYS A 102 3.71 -12.34 2.48
C LYS A 102 2.58 -13.04 1.72
N ALA A 103 2.93 -13.93 0.79
CA ALA A 103 1.97 -14.43 -0.19
C ALA A 103 0.79 -15.21 0.43
N ARG A 104 0.97 -15.84 1.59
CA ARG A 104 -0.09 -16.57 2.31
C ARG A 104 -1.12 -15.62 2.96
N THR A 105 -0.72 -14.38 3.20
CA THR A 105 -1.50 -13.34 3.91
C THR A 105 -2.48 -12.64 2.99
N LEU A 106 -2.07 -12.39 1.74
CA LEU A 106 -2.88 -11.75 0.71
C LEU A 106 -4.05 -12.63 0.22
N THR A 107 -4.12 -13.90 0.62
CA THR A 107 -5.29 -14.76 0.41
C THR A 107 -6.50 -14.30 1.25
N SER A 108 -6.27 -13.61 2.37
CA SER A 108 -7.32 -13.19 3.32
C SER A 108 -7.63 -11.69 3.31
N ALA A 109 -6.94 -10.88 2.51
CA ALA A 109 -7.24 -9.45 2.41
C ALA A 109 -8.61 -9.28 1.71
N ALA A 110 -9.59 -8.94 2.55
CA ALA A 110 -11.04 -8.87 2.30
C ALA A 110 -11.40 -7.86 1.17
N PRO A 111 -12.67 -7.85 0.68
CA PRO A 111 -13.05 -7.12 -0.52
C PRO A 111 -12.80 -5.62 -0.34
N LEU A 112 -12.33 -4.98 -1.41
CA LEU A 112 -12.24 -3.53 -1.50
C LEU A 112 -13.63 -2.95 -1.20
N SER A 113 -13.84 -2.41 0.00
CA SER A 113 -14.98 -1.54 0.24
C SER A 113 -14.73 -0.28 -0.56
N ALA A 114 -15.21 -0.27 -1.81
CA ALA A 114 -15.46 0.96 -2.53
C ALA A 114 -16.58 1.66 -1.75
N VAL A 115 -16.21 2.48 -0.77
CA VAL A 115 -17.11 3.53 -0.31
C VAL A 115 -17.18 4.53 -1.47
N SER A 116 -18.06 4.23 -2.43
CA SER A 116 -18.51 5.20 -3.41
C SER A 116 -19.16 6.33 -2.62
N VAL A 117 -18.47 7.46 -2.56
CA VAL A 117 -19.04 8.73 -2.10
C VAL A 117 -20.11 9.09 -3.12
N MET A 118 -21.36 8.72 -2.84
CA MET A 118 -22.51 9.36 -3.46
C MET A 118 -22.53 10.77 -2.89
N ALA A 119 -22.29 11.76 -3.75
CA ALA A 119 -22.40 13.15 -3.40
C ALA A 119 -23.79 13.41 -2.80
N GLU A 120 -23.84 13.79 -1.52
CA GLU A 120 -25.04 14.39 -0.95
C GLU A 120 -25.32 15.68 -1.73
N ALA A 121 -26.45 15.74 -2.43
CA ALA A 121 -26.96 16.98 -2.98
C ALA A 121 -27.64 17.77 -1.85
N PRO A 122 -27.21 19.00 -1.53
CA PRO A 122 -27.93 19.83 -0.57
C PRO A 122 -29.27 20.25 -1.17
N THR A 123 -30.38 19.67 -0.68
CA THR A 123 -31.73 20.13 -1.02
C THR A 123 -32.13 21.22 -0.02
N LEU A 124 -31.97 22.49 -0.41
CA LEU A 124 -32.51 23.62 0.34
C LEU A 124 -34.03 23.71 0.08
N SER A 125 -34.85 23.43 1.10
CA SER A 125 -36.28 23.73 1.07
C SER A 125 -36.53 25.16 1.54
N MET A 126 -36.96 26.04 0.63
CA MET A 126 -37.52 27.35 0.99
C MET A 126 -38.96 27.17 1.46
N ARG A 127 -39.27 27.65 2.67
CA ARG A 127 -40.66 27.76 3.16
C ARG A 127 -41.30 28.98 2.51
N ILE A 128 -42.40 28.76 1.79
CA ILE A 128 -43.32 29.83 1.38
C ILE A 128 -44.12 30.23 2.62
N LEU A 129 -44.07 31.52 2.98
CA LEU A 129 -44.88 32.13 4.03
C LEU A 129 -46.19 32.60 3.39
N GLU A 130 -47.31 31.94 3.70
CA GLU A 130 -48.64 32.46 3.36
C GLU A 130 -49.06 33.55 4.36
N ARG A 131 -49.74 34.58 3.84
CA ARG A 131 -50.29 35.72 4.59
C ARG A 131 -51.79 35.74 4.45
#